data_AF-A0A7X0GY62-F1
#
_entry.id   AF-A0A7X0GY62-F1
#
_cell.length_a   1.000
_cell.length_b   1.000
_cell.length_c   1.000
_cell.angle_alpha   90.00
_cell.angle_beta   90.00
_cell.angle_gamma   90.00
#
_symmetry.space_group_name_H-M   'P 1'
#
loop_
_entity.id
_entity.type
_entity.pdbx_description
1 polymer ?
#
loop_
_entity_poly.entity_id
_entity_poly.type
_entity_poly.pdbx_seq_one_letter_code
_entity_poly.pdbx_strand_id
1 'polypeptide(L)' 'MSMLTVSQIQSLRPRPKPYKVYDGNGLFLLIQPNGSRLWRFRYRLYGREQRL' A
#
# COMPACT_ATOMS: atom_id res chain seq x y z
N MET A 1 -11.65 5.76 8.80
CA MET A 1 -11.32 5.07 7.54
C MET A 1 -10.55 6.01 6.64
N SER A 2 -9.45 5.56 6.02
CA SER A 2 -8.76 6.34 5.00
C SER A 2 -8.87 5.62 3.66
N MET A 3 -9.95 5.88 2.93
CA MET A 3 -10.12 5.41 1.56
C MET A 3 -9.31 6.33 0.63
N LEU A 4 -8.46 5.74 -0.21
CA LEU A 4 -7.68 6.47 -1.19
C LEU A 4 -8.55 6.87 -2.37
N THR A 5 -8.35 8.11 -2.82
CA THR A 5 -8.93 8.59 -4.07
C THR A 5 -7.93 8.43 -5.21
N VAL A 6 -8.47 8.41 -6.44
CA VAL A 6 -7.64 8.37 -7.66
C VAL A 6 -6.63 9.52 -7.69
N SER A 7 -7.06 10.73 -7.29
CA SER A 7 -6.18 11.91 -7.23
C SER A 7 -5.03 11.74 -6.24
N GLN A 8 -5.30 11.18 -5.05
CA GLN A 8 -4.26 10.88 -4.08
C GLN A 8 -3.25 9.88 -4.66
N ILE A 9 -3.70 8.79 -5.29
CA ILE A 9 -2.83 7.77 -5.89
C ILE A 9 -1.97 8.35 -7.02
N GLN A 10 -2.52 9.27 -7.82
CA GLN A 10 -1.79 9.95 -8.90
C GLN A 10 -0.71 10.90 -8.37
N SER A 11 -0.92 11.50 -7.19
CA SER A 11 0.06 12.41 -6.58
C SER A 11 1.27 11.71 -5.94
N LEU A 12 1.21 10.38 -5.75
CA LEU A 12 2.27 9.61 -5.08
C LEU A 12 3.52 9.52 -5.94
N ARG A 13 4.67 9.92 -5.36
CA ARG A 13 5.98 9.87 -6.01
C ARG A 13 6.85 8.75 -5.46
N PRO A 14 7.71 8.12 -6.29
CA PRO A 14 8.72 7.18 -5.83
C PRO A 14 9.65 7.84 -4.80
N ARG A 15 10.16 7.03 -3.88
CA ARG A 15 11.14 7.45 -2.86
C ARG A 15 12.33 6.49 -2.90
N PRO A 16 13.49 6.85 -2.32
CA PRO A 16 14.65 5.96 -2.27
C PRO A 16 14.39 4.62 -1.55
N LYS A 17 13.36 4.55 -0.71
CA LYS A 17 12.91 3.32 -0.04
C LYS A 17 11.42 3.07 -0.29
N PRO A 18 10.99 1.80 -0.40
CA PRO A 18 9.57 1.48 -0.54
C PRO A 18 8.75 2.02 0.64
N TYR A 19 7.55 2.52 0.36
CA TYR A 19 6.64 2.99 1.41
C TYR A 19 5.19 2.59 1.13
N LYS A 20 4.40 2.51 2.20
CA LYS A 20 3.01 2.05 2.17
C LYS A 20 2.06 3.23 2.27
N VAL A 21 0.99 3.20 1.49
CA VAL A 21 -0.14 4.13 1.59
C VAL A 21 -1.40 3.31 1.81
N TYR A 22 -2.00 3.44 2.99
CA TYR A 22 -3.10 2.58 3.43
C TYR A 22 -4.45 3.07 2.91
N ASP A 23 -5.21 2.15 2.32
CA ASP A 23 -6.59 2.34 1.85
C ASP A 23 -7.64 1.87 2.89
N GLY A 24 -7.17 1.16 3.92
CA GLY A 24 -8.00 0.64 5.01
C GLY A 24 -8.16 -0.87 4.97
N ASN A 25 -8.69 -1.45 6.05
CA ASN A 25 -8.98 -2.90 6.19
C ASN A 25 -7.82 -3.84 5.83
N GLY A 26 -6.57 -3.36 5.93
CA GLY A 26 -5.38 -4.14 5.56
C GLY A 26 -4.92 -3.95 4.11
N LEU A 27 -5.72 -3.33 3.23
CA LEU A 27 -5.32 -2.96 1.88
C LEU A 27 -4.41 -1.72 1.90
N PHE A 28 -3.33 -1.78 1.13
CA PHE A 28 -2.43 -0.64 0.94
C PHE A 28 -1.73 -0.72 -0.42
N LEU A 29 -1.34 0.45 -0.91
CA LEU A 29 -0.48 0.58 -2.07
C LEU A 29 0.99 0.64 -1.61
N LEU A 30 1.82 -0.25 -2.16
CA LEU A 30 3.27 -0.23 -1.99
C LEU A 30 3.89 0.52 -3.17
N ILE A 31 4.48 1.67 -2.88
CA ILE A 31 5.20 2.49 -3.86
C ILE A 31 6.66 2.08 -3.83
N GLN A 32 7.18 1.58 -4.95
CA GLN A 32 8.56 1.14 -5.10
C GLN A 32 9.46 2.29 -5.60
N PRO A 33 10.77 2.28 -5.30
CA PRO A 33 11.71 3.27 -5.82
C PRO A 33 11.75 3.34 -7.35
N ASN A 34 11.48 2.23 -8.04
CA ASN A 34 11.45 2.15 -9.50
C ASN A 34 10.16 2.69 -10.15
N GLY A 35 9.22 3.26 -9.38
CA GLY A 35 7.97 3.78 -9.92
C GLY A 35 6.81 2.79 -9.97
N SER A 36 7.06 1.49 -9.76
CA SER A 36 5.97 0.52 -9.70
C SER A 36 5.10 0.74 -8.46
N ARG A 37 3.80 0.49 -8.64
CA ARG A 37 2.76 0.66 -7.61
C ARG A 37 2.02 -0.67 -7.48
N LEU A 38 2.12 -1.29 -6.31
CA LEU A 38 1.59 -2.63 -6.07
C LEU A 38 0.51 -2.58 -5.01
N TRP A 39 -0.69 -3.05 -5.34
CA TRP A 39 -1.69 -3.32 -4.32
C TRP A 39 -1.25 -4.54 -3.51
N ARG A 40 -1.23 -4.39 -2.19
CA ARG A 40 -0.86 -5.43 -1.23
C ARG A 40 -1.89 -5.47 -0.12
N PHE A 41 -2.12 -6.66 0.42
CA PHE A 41 -3.08 -6.85 1.50
C PHE A 41 -2.39 -7.44 2.72
N ARG A 42 -2.47 -6.73 3.84
CA ARG A 42 -2.02 -7.22 5.16
C ARG A 42 -3.19 -7.90 5.85
N TYR A 43 -3.02 -9.17 6.15
CA TYR A 43 -4.02 -9.98 6.85
C TYR A 43 -3.37 -10.79 7.97
N ARG A 44 -4.20 -11.43 8.79
CA ARG A 44 -3.73 -12.40 9.78
C ARG A 44 -4.33 -13.76 9.45
N LEU A 45 -3.48 -14.78 9.47
CA LEU A 45 -3.88 -16.17 9.35
C LEU A 45 -3.28 -16.93 10.53
N TYR A 46 -4.10 -17.66 11.29
CA TYR A 46 -3.68 -18.33 12.53
C TYR A 46 -2.92 -17.42 13.51
N GLY A 47 -3.38 -16.17 13.65
CA GLY A 47 -2.75 -15.17 14.54
C GLY A 47 -1.44 -14.56 14.03
N ARG A 48 -0.91 -15.00 12.87
CA ARG A 48 0.33 -14.47 12.29
C ARG A 48 0.04 -13.45 11.20
N GLU A 49 0.76 -12.33 11.20
CA GLU A 49 0.66 -11.34 10.12
C GLU A 49 1.23 -11.91 8.82
N GLN A 50 0.48 -11.75 7.73
CA GLN A 50 0.83 -12.17 6.39
C GLN A 50 0.58 -11.03 5.40
N ARG A 51 1.14 -11.15 4.20
CA ARG A 51 0.94 -10.16 3.14
C ARG A 51 0.83 -10.77 1.75
N LEU A 52 -0.31 -10.57 1.10
CA LEU A 52 -0.52 -10.86 -0.32
C LEU A 52 0.00 -9.70 -1.18
#